data_AF-A0A9D9AMH6-F1
#
_entry.id   AF-A0A9D9AMH6-F1
#
_cell.length_a   1.000
_cell.length_b   1.000
_cell.length_c   1.000
_cell.angle_alpha   90.00
_cell.angle_beta   90.00
_cell.angle_gamma   90.00
#
_symmetry.space_group_name_H-M   'P 1'
#
loop_
_entity.id
_entity.type
_entity.pdbx_description
1 polymer ?
#
loop_
_entity_poly.entity_id
_entity_poly.type
_entity_poly.pdbx_seq_one_letter_code
_entity_poly.pdbx_strand_id
1 'polypeptide(L)'
;MAQPIRLFSIIAILAGGLFGLKAISVTNNAIDFFTAEAVAMEVAPPEDEAGTDEGDGGEDENAEPEEPLAEVPDVNSAFQQRLANRMRSAEEEDVLRALTLRREELDAREAELDTREALMLAMEQRVDDRIVELENLRNEINGLFGQLDDLEEQDLSRIINWYSSMADDNVGNAAAQFGALDPQVQLQIASQMDERKFALILAEIPPNEAATLTQLMATRGDLPETLDELEARLAEES
;
A
#
# COMPACT_ATOMS: atom_id res chain seq x y z
N MET A 1 -6.52 -46.31 21.41
CA MET A 1 -6.06 -45.23 22.31
C MET A 1 -4.95 -44.47 21.59
N ALA A 2 -5.27 -43.36 20.93
CA ALA A 2 -4.31 -42.54 20.19
C ALA A 2 -4.03 -41.25 20.98
N GLN A 3 -2.76 -40.94 21.21
CA GLN A 3 -2.36 -39.72 21.92
C GLN A 3 -2.33 -38.54 20.92
N PRO A 4 -2.83 -37.35 21.30
CA PRO A 4 -2.81 -36.18 20.43
C PRO A 4 -1.37 -35.63 20.32
N ILE A 5 -0.81 -35.69 19.11
CA ILE A 5 0.50 -35.13 18.79
C ILE A 5 0.41 -33.60 18.89
N ARG A 6 1.32 -32.99 19.66
CA ARG A 6 1.36 -31.55 19.90
C ARG A 6 1.92 -30.82 18.69
N LEU A 7 1.03 -30.37 17.81
CA LEU A 7 1.33 -29.51 16.64
C LEU A 7 2.22 -28.30 16.99
N PHE A 8 2.07 -27.76 18.21
CA PHE A 8 2.89 -26.66 18.72
C PHE A 8 4.40 -26.95 18.80
N SER A 9 4.81 -28.18 19.09
CA SER A 9 6.26 -28.50 19.19
C SER A 9 6.94 -28.64 17.84
N ILE A 10 6.20 -28.97 16.78
CA ILE A 10 6.75 -29.08 15.41
C ILE A 10 6.92 -27.69 14.80
N ILE A 11 5.95 -26.79 15.01
CA ILE A 11 5.99 -25.40 14.52
C ILE A 11 7.12 -24.60 15.19
N ALA A 12 7.37 -24.81 16.48
CA ALA A 12 8.47 -24.15 17.20
C ALA A 12 9.86 -24.53 16.68
N ILE A 13 10.06 -25.79 16.28
CA ILE A 13 11.33 -26.26 15.70
C ILE A 13 11.51 -25.72 14.27
N LEU A 14 10.43 -25.62 13.51
CA LEU A 14 10.44 -25.13 12.13
C LEU A 14 10.68 -23.60 12.07
N ALA A 15 10.10 -22.84 13.01
CA ALA A 15 10.33 -21.40 13.15
C ALA A 15 11.77 -21.06 13.61
N GLY A 16 12.36 -21.88 14.50
CA GLY A 16 13.75 -21.71 14.93
C GLY A 16 14.78 -21.99 13.83
N GLY A 17 14.50 -22.95 12.94
CA GLY A 17 15.38 -23.28 11.81
C GLY A 17 15.45 -22.20 10.73
N LEU A 18 14.36 -21.45 10.54
CA LEU A 18 14.28 -20.40 9.51
C LEU A 18 14.97 -19.09 9.94
N PHE A 19 15.12 -18.85 11.25
CA PHE A 19 15.80 -17.65 11.76
C PHE A 19 17.33 -17.74 11.68
N GLY A 20 17.90 -18.95 11.74
CA GLY A 20 19.35 -19.17 11.67
C GLY A 20 19.98 -18.87 10.30
N LEU A 21 19.22 -18.99 9.21
CA LEU A 21 19.75 -18.86 7.85
C LEU A 21 19.76 -17.41 7.33
N LYS A 22 19.05 -16.49 7.99
CA LYS A 22 18.97 -15.06 7.58
C LYS A 22 20.04 -14.16 8.22
N ALA A 23 20.72 -14.62 9.27
CA ALA A 23 21.69 -13.82 10.02
C ALA A 23 23.10 -13.75 9.39
N ILE A 24 23.38 -14.50 8.32
CA ILE A 24 24.73 -14.56 7.71
C ILE A 24 24.93 -13.51 6.60
N SER A 25 23.90 -12.72 6.22
CA SER A 25 24.01 -11.74 5.10
C SER A 25 24.11 -10.26 5.51
N VAL A 26 24.10 -9.93 6.81
CA VAL A 26 24.01 -8.53 7.28
C VAL A 26 25.25 -8.12 8.10
N THR A 27 26.43 -8.17 7.48
CA THR A 27 27.66 -7.61 8.09
C THR A 27 28.49 -6.73 7.16
N ASN A 28 28.16 -6.61 5.87
CA ASN A 28 28.91 -5.74 4.94
C ASN A 28 28.30 -4.34 4.72
N ASN A 29 27.03 -4.09 5.08
CA ASN A 29 26.34 -2.81 4.79
C ASN A 29 26.20 -1.86 6.00
N ALA A 30 26.74 -2.21 7.17
CA ALA A 30 26.60 -1.39 8.38
C ALA A 30 27.77 -0.42 8.61
N ILE A 31 28.86 -0.54 7.85
CA ILE A 31 30.06 0.29 8.02
C ILE A 31 30.01 1.55 7.13
N ASP A 32 29.29 1.50 6.00
CA ASP A 32 29.17 2.64 5.06
C ASP A 32 28.19 3.72 5.53
N PHE A 33 27.27 3.40 6.46
CA PHE A 33 26.32 4.38 7.00
C PHE A 33 26.96 5.31 8.05
N PHE A 34 28.05 4.89 8.72
CA PHE A 34 28.69 5.68 9.78
C PHE A 34 29.81 6.62 9.29
N THR A 35 30.19 6.54 8.02
CA THR A 35 31.24 7.40 7.42
C THR A 35 30.68 8.50 6.52
N ALA A 36 29.39 8.45 6.15
CA ALA A 36 28.75 9.43 5.29
C ALA A 36 28.35 10.73 6.02
N GLU A 37 28.16 10.71 7.35
CA GLU A 37 27.69 11.86 8.12
C GLU A 37 28.81 12.82 8.57
N ALA A 38 30.08 12.55 8.19
CA ALA A 38 31.24 13.37 8.57
C ALA A 38 31.82 14.25 7.45
N VAL A 39 31.25 14.26 6.23
CA VAL A 39 31.75 15.06 5.08
C VAL A 39 30.78 16.18 4.66
N ALA A 40 29.63 16.32 5.34
CA ALA A 40 28.62 17.34 5.01
C ALA A 40 28.86 18.72 5.66
N MET A 41 30.12 19.20 5.66
CA MET A 41 30.43 20.59 6.06
C MET A 41 31.61 21.14 5.27
N GLU A 42 31.48 21.27 3.95
CA GLU A 42 32.15 22.37 3.24
C GLU A 42 31.56 22.55 1.83
N VAL A 43 31.64 23.79 1.35
CA VAL A 43 31.34 24.27 -0.02
C VAL A 43 29.90 24.78 -0.24
N ALA A 44 29.73 26.07 0.04
CA ALA A 44 28.66 26.91 -0.52
C ALA A 44 28.94 27.23 -2.02
N PRO A 45 27.90 27.34 -2.87
CA PRO A 45 28.06 27.67 -4.29
C PRO A 45 28.14 29.18 -4.55
N PRO A 46 28.88 29.65 -5.58
CA PRO A 46 28.89 31.06 -5.97
C PRO A 46 27.65 31.43 -6.80
N GLU A 47 27.17 32.66 -6.55
CA GLU A 47 26.00 33.30 -7.17
C GLU A 47 26.26 33.74 -8.62
N ASP A 48 25.14 33.84 -9.34
CA ASP A 48 24.94 34.24 -10.73
C ASP A 48 25.48 35.65 -11.07
N GLU A 49 26.16 35.79 -12.22
CA GLU A 49 26.23 37.06 -12.94
C GLU A 49 25.35 37.02 -14.18
N ALA A 50 24.21 37.70 -14.09
CA ALA A 50 23.34 38.04 -15.20
C ALA A 50 23.83 39.32 -15.88
N GLY A 51 23.85 39.31 -17.22
CA GLY A 51 24.25 40.44 -18.04
C GLY A 51 23.23 41.58 -18.08
N THR A 52 23.70 42.72 -18.58
CA THR A 52 22.88 43.76 -19.22
C THR A 52 23.71 44.43 -20.30
N ASP A 53 23.07 44.63 -21.45
CA ASP A 53 23.57 45.19 -22.70
C ASP A 53 23.01 46.61 -22.92
N GLU A 54 23.71 47.35 -23.79
CA GLU A 54 23.41 48.64 -24.46
C GLU A 54 23.36 49.93 -23.59
N GLY A 55 23.95 51.07 -23.98
CA GLY A 55 24.58 51.52 -25.21
C GLY A 55 25.07 52.98 -25.06
N ASP A 56 25.30 53.66 -26.20
CA ASP A 56 25.80 55.05 -26.41
C ASP A 56 27.33 55.13 -26.55
N GLY A 57 27.96 55.62 -27.63
CA GLY A 57 27.54 56.49 -28.72
C GLY A 57 28.59 57.60 -28.83
N GLY A 58 29.40 57.63 -29.91
CA GLY A 58 30.35 58.74 -30.11
C GLY A 58 31.57 58.40 -30.98
N GLU A 59 31.46 58.81 -32.23
CA GLU A 59 32.44 58.84 -33.33
C GLU A 59 33.84 59.35 -32.94
N ASP A 60 34.89 58.82 -33.57
CA ASP A 60 35.84 59.71 -34.26
C ASP A 60 36.66 59.00 -35.36
N GLU A 61 36.87 59.76 -36.42
CA GLU A 61 37.40 59.41 -37.72
C GLU A 61 38.92 59.11 -37.68
N ASN A 62 39.36 58.08 -38.44
CA ASN A 62 40.47 58.29 -39.38
C ASN A 62 40.55 57.17 -40.43
N ALA A 63 40.52 57.56 -41.69
CA ALA A 63 40.68 56.68 -42.85
C ALA A 63 42.00 57.02 -43.55
N GLU A 64 42.81 55.99 -43.85
CA GLU A 64 43.69 55.82 -45.03
C GLU A 64 44.73 54.71 -44.77
N PRO A 65 45.24 53.97 -45.78
CA PRO A 65 44.64 53.50 -47.02
C PRO A 65 44.69 51.95 -47.16
N GLU A 66 43.86 51.39 -48.04
CA GLU A 66 43.80 49.95 -48.37
C GLU A 66 45.08 49.46 -49.07
N GLU A 67 45.78 48.51 -48.45
CA GLU A 67 46.72 47.59 -49.13
C GLU A 67 45.95 46.35 -49.61
N PRO A 68 46.37 45.71 -50.73
CA PRO A 68 45.53 44.76 -51.46
C PRO A 68 45.21 43.53 -50.60
N LEU A 69 43.92 43.17 -50.57
CA LEU A 69 43.40 41.92 -50.01
C LEU A 69 44.19 40.73 -50.57
N ALA A 70 45.12 40.22 -49.78
CA ALA A 70 45.63 38.87 -49.96
C ALA A 70 44.43 37.92 -49.88
N GLU A 71 44.30 37.03 -50.86
CA GLU A 71 43.25 36.00 -50.92
C GLU A 71 43.18 35.27 -49.58
N VAL A 72 42.07 35.43 -48.86
CA VAL A 72 41.81 34.68 -47.64
C VAL A 72 41.64 33.22 -48.08
N PRO A 73 42.52 32.29 -47.68
CA PRO A 73 42.38 30.91 -48.11
C PRO A 73 41.02 30.39 -47.64
N ASP A 74 40.26 29.79 -48.57
CA ASP A 74 39.00 29.13 -48.25
C ASP A 74 39.25 28.01 -47.24
N VAL A 75 38.92 28.32 -45.99
CA VAL A 75 39.18 27.52 -44.79
C VAL A 75 38.57 26.12 -44.93
N ASN A 76 37.49 25.99 -45.70
CA ASN A 76 36.83 24.73 -45.99
C ASN A 76 37.65 23.84 -46.95
N SER A 77 38.21 24.41 -48.02
CA SER A 77 39.07 23.68 -48.97
C SER A 77 40.36 23.18 -48.31
N ALA A 78 40.95 24.01 -47.42
CA ALA A 78 42.15 23.66 -46.68
C ALA A 78 41.89 22.55 -45.64
N PHE A 79 40.73 22.58 -44.98
CA PHE A 79 40.30 21.54 -44.04
C PHE A 79 40.04 20.21 -44.76
N GLN A 80 39.33 20.24 -45.90
CA GLN A 80 39.07 19.03 -46.70
C GLN A 80 40.35 18.42 -47.26
N GLN A 81 41.35 19.23 -47.64
CA GLN A 81 42.64 18.72 -48.10
C GLN A 81 43.47 18.11 -46.95
N ARG A 82 43.38 18.64 -45.72
CA ARG A 82 43.97 18.00 -44.52
C ARG A 82 43.32 16.65 -44.19
N LEU A 83 41.99 16.57 -44.28
CA LEU A 83 41.25 15.32 -44.13
C LEU A 83 41.66 14.28 -45.19
N ALA A 84 41.78 14.69 -46.46
CA ALA A 84 42.20 13.83 -47.56
C ALA A 84 43.64 13.32 -47.40
N ASN A 85 44.53 14.16 -46.87
CA ASN A 85 45.93 13.80 -46.58
C ASN A 85 46.11 13.08 -45.22
N ARG A 86 45.02 12.84 -44.48
CA ARG A 86 45.01 12.22 -43.16
C ARG A 86 45.96 12.89 -42.15
N MET A 87 46.15 14.20 -42.28
CA MET A 87 46.91 14.99 -41.32
C MET A 87 45.93 15.67 -40.38
N ARG A 88 45.85 15.19 -39.13
CA ARG A 88 45.04 15.81 -38.08
C ARG A 88 45.86 16.82 -37.30
N SER A 89 45.21 17.88 -36.82
CA SER A 89 45.81 18.79 -35.85
C SER A 89 45.71 18.21 -34.42
N ALA A 90 46.55 18.68 -33.50
CA ALA A 90 46.50 18.25 -32.10
C ALA A 90 45.14 18.57 -31.45
N GLU A 91 44.53 19.70 -31.80
CA GLU A 91 43.21 20.10 -31.30
C GLU A 91 42.09 19.15 -31.77
N GLU A 92 42.15 18.67 -33.02
CA GLU A 92 41.21 17.67 -33.53
C GLU A 92 41.34 16.33 -32.79
N GLU A 93 42.56 15.92 -32.45
CA GLU A 93 42.78 14.69 -31.66
C GLU A 93 42.24 14.82 -30.23
N ASP A 94 42.35 15.99 -29.62
CA ASP A 94 41.80 16.27 -28.30
C ASP A 94 40.26 16.27 -28.29
N VAL A 95 39.63 16.86 -29.31
CA VAL A 95 38.16 16.81 -29.47
C VAL A 95 37.67 15.38 -29.68
N LEU A 96 38.35 14.59 -30.52
CA LEU A 96 38.00 13.19 -30.71
C LEU A 96 38.12 12.39 -29.42
N ARG A 97 39.17 12.63 -28.62
CA ARG A 97 39.35 12.00 -27.30
C ARG A 97 38.22 12.39 -26.34
N ALA A 98 37.82 13.66 -26.32
CA ALA A 98 36.71 14.13 -25.50
C ALA A 98 35.38 13.47 -25.92
N LEU A 99 35.12 13.33 -27.22
CA LEU A 99 33.93 12.65 -27.75
C LEU A 99 33.92 11.16 -27.43
N THR A 100 35.06 10.46 -27.51
CA THR A 100 35.14 9.04 -27.13
C THR A 100 34.87 8.85 -25.64
N LEU A 101 35.47 9.69 -24.79
CA LEU A 101 35.22 9.65 -23.34
C LEU A 101 33.74 9.93 -23.02
N ARG A 102 33.15 10.91 -23.70
CA ARG A 102 31.73 11.22 -23.51
C ARG A 102 30.82 10.07 -23.96
N ARG A 103 31.18 9.37 -25.05
CA ARG A 103 30.45 8.20 -25.51
C ARG A 103 30.52 7.07 -24.48
N GLU A 104 31.70 6.77 -23.96
CA GLU A 104 31.86 5.75 -22.92
C GLU A 104 31.05 6.08 -21.65
N GLU A 105 30.99 7.36 -21.26
CA GLU A 105 30.16 7.81 -20.15
C GLU A 105 28.66 7.60 -20.41
N LEU A 106 28.19 7.92 -21.63
CA LEU A 106 26.80 7.72 -22.01
C LEU A 106 26.44 6.23 -22.09
N ASP A 107 27.29 5.41 -22.70
CA ASP A 107 27.10 3.96 -22.80
C ASP A 107 27.02 3.33 -21.39
N ALA A 108 27.83 3.82 -20.43
CA ALA A 108 27.77 3.38 -19.03
C ALA A 108 26.46 3.79 -18.34
N ARG A 109 25.96 5.00 -18.59
CA ARG A 109 24.67 5.47 -18.06
C ARG A 109 23.49 4.71 -18.66
N GLU A 110 23.53 4.43 -19.96
CA GLU A 110 22.50 3.65 -20.66
C GLU A 110 22.42 2.25 -20.05
N ALA A 111 23.55 1.56 -19.88
CA ALA A 111 23.59 0.27 -19.23
C ALA A 111 23.05 0.31 -17.78
N GLU A 112 23.36 1.36 -17.01
CA GLU A 112 22.80 1.54 -15.67
C GLU A 112 21.27 1.72 -15.71
N LEU A 113 20.76 2.54 -16.62
CA LEU A 113 19.31 2.76 -16.77
C LEU A 113 18.58 1.48 -17.18
N ASP A 114 19.13 0.73 -18.14
CA ASP A 114 18.56 -0.56 -18.57
C ASP A 114 18.44 -1.54 -17.40
N THR A 115 19.46 -1.62 -16.53
CA THR A 115 19.40 -2.48 -15.34
C THR A 115 18.34 -2.02 -14.35
N ARG A 116 18.19 -0.71 -14.16
CA ARG A 116 17.17 -0.14 -13.27
C ARG A 116 15.76 -0.39 -13.81
N GLU A 117 15.56 -0.21 -15.11
CA GLU A 117 14.28 -0.48 -15.79
C GLU A 117 13.90 -1.95 -15.65
N ALA A 118 14.83 -2.87 -15.92
CA ALA A 118 14.58 -4.30 -15.76
C ALA A 118 14.21 -4.67 -14.32
N LEU A 119 14.86 -4.06 -13.32
CA LEU A 119 14.52 -4.26 -11.91
C LEU A 119 13.15 -3.68 -11.56
N MET A 120 12.82 -2.48 -12.07
CA MET A 120 11.50 -1.87 -11.83
C MET A 120 10.38 -2.70 -12.44
N LEU A 121 10.53 -3.18 -13.67
CA LEU A 121 9.55 -4.06 -14.33
C LEU A 121 9.35 -5.36 -13.54
N ALA A 122 10.43 -5.97 -13.05
CA ALA A 122 10.33 -7.16 -12.21
C ALA A 122 9.64 -6.87 -10.85
N MET A 123 9.83 -5.68 -10.29
CA MET A 123 9.14 -5.24 -9.07
C MET A 123 7.66 -4.96 -9.33
N GLU A 124 7.32 -4.29 -10.43
CA GLU A 124 5.93 -4.03 -10.86
C GLU A 124 5.18 -5.35 -11.01
N GLN A 125 5.73 -6.29 -11.77
CA GLN A 125 5.14 -7.61 -11.94
C GLN A 125 4.93 -8.34 -10.60
N ARG A 126 5.91 -8.25 -9.68
CA ARG A 126 5.79 -8.86 -8.35
C ARG A 126 4.71 -8.19 -7.49
N VAL A 127 4.51 -6.88 -7.64
CA VAL A 127 3.46 -6.14 -6.95
C VAL A 127 2.10 -6.54 -7.50
N ASP A 128 1.95 -6.61 -8.82
CA ASP A 128 0.72 -7.04 -9.49
C ASP A 128 0.32 -8.47 -9.09
N ASP A 129 1.27 -9.40 -9.10
CA ASP A 129 1.06 -10.77 -8.64
C ASP A 129 0.56 -10.80 -7.18
N ARG A 130 1.14 -9.93 -6.32
CA ARG A 130 0.74 -9.83 -4.92
C ARG A 130 -0.64 -9.22 -4.75
N ILE A 131 -1.02 -8.25 -5.57
CA ILE A 131 -2.37 -7.67 -5.56
C ILE A 131 -3.39 -8.74 -5.92
N VAL A 132 -3.15 -9.51 -6.99
CA VAL A 132 -4.04 -10.61 -7.39
C VAL A 132 -4.17 -11.67 -6.29
N GLU A 133 -3.08 -12.03 -5.62
CA GLU A 133 -3.10 -12.96 -4.48
C GLU A 133 -3.95 -12.42 -3.33
N LEU A 134 -3.80 -11.13 -2.98
CA LEU A 134 -4.56 -10.48 -1.92
C LEU A 134 -6.06 -10.37 -2.26
N GLU A 135 -6.39 -10.08 -3.51
CA GLU A 135 -7.78 -10.05 -3.98
C GLU A 135 -8.42 -11.44 -3.91
N ASN A 136 -7.70 -12.48 -4.33
CA ASN A 136 -8.16 -13.86 -4.21
C ASN A 136 -8.39 -14.25 -2.75
N LEU A 137 -7.45 -13.93 -1.86
CA LEU A 137 -7.61 -14.21 -0.43
C LEU A 137 -8.78 -13.42 0.17
N ARG A 138 -8.96 -12.16 -0.21
CA ARG A 138 -10.11 -11.35 0.22
C ARG A 138 -11.43 -11.98 -0.22
N ASN A 139 -11.51 -12.45 -1.46
CA ASN A 139 -12.71 -13.11 -1.99
C ASN A 139 -12.98 -14.45 -1.30
N GLU A 140 -11.94 -15.23 -1.01
CA GLU A 140 -12.05 -16.47 -0.25
C GLU A 140 -12.56 -16.20 1.17
N ILE A 141 -11.98 -15.22 1.87
CA ILE A 141 -12.40 -14.82 3.21
C ILE A 141 -13.85 -14.35 3.21
N ASN A 142 -14.24 -13.46 2.28
CA ASN A 142 -15.62 -13.00 2.16
C ASN A 142 -16.57 -14.16 1.84
N GLY A 143 -16.15 -15.11 1.01
CA GLY A 143 -16.92 -16.31 0.69
C GLY A 143 -17.09 -17.24 1.90
N LEU A 144 -16.08 -17.35 2.76
CA LEU A 144 -16.16 -18.10 4.02
C LEU A 144 -17.06 -17.40 5.05
N PHE A 145 -16.99 -16.07 5.16
CA PHE A 145 -17.92 -15.30 6.01
C PHE A 145 -19.36 -15.47 5.55
N GLY A 146 -19.64 -15.34 4.25
CA GLY A 146 -21.00 -15.58 3.74
C GLY A 146 -21.51 -16.99 4.04
N GLN A 147 -20.66 -18.02 3.89
CA GLN A 147 -21.02 -19.39 4.25
C GLN A 147 -21.27 -19.59 5.76
N LEU A 148 -20.51 -18.87 6.60
CA LEU A 148 -20.70 -18.91 8.04
C LEU A 148 -22.01 -18.24 8.43
N ASP A 149 -22.28 -17.05 7.89
CA ASP A 149 -23.52 -16.31 8.13
C ASP A 149 -24.75 -17.15 7.69
N ASP A 150 -24.68 -17.77 6.51
CA ASP A 150 -25.74 -18.67 6.00
C ASP A 150 -25.96 -19.89 6.93
N LEU A 151 -24.88 -20.44 7.51
CA LEU A 151 -24.95 -21.58 8.42
C LEU A 151 -25.53 -21.17 9.78
N GLU A 152 -25.10 -20.02 10.30
CA GLU A 152 -25.63 -19.44 11.54
C GLU A 152 -27.12 -19.11 11.40
N GLU A 153 -27.54 -18.52 10.27
CA GLU A 153 -28.95 -18.24 9.99
C GLU A 153 -29.77 -19.53 9.87
N GLN A 154 -29.24 -20.57 9.22
CA GLN A 154 -29.92 -21.87 9.12
C GLN A 154 -30.07 -22.56 10.48
N ASP A 155 -29.02 -22.54 11.31
CA ASP A 155 -29.06 -23.13 12.65
C ASP A 155 -30.00 -22.35 13.57
N LEU A 156 -29.98 -21.01 13.52
CA LEU A 156 -30.92 -20.17 14.26
C LEU A 156 -32.36 -20.39 13.79
N SER A 157 -32.59 -20.44 12.48
CA SER A 157 -33.91 -20.76 11.90
C SER A 157 -34.40 -22.13 12.35
N ARG A 158 -33.52 -23.14 12.44
CA ARG A 158 -33.88 -24.47 12.95
C ARG A 158 -34.31 -24.40 14.42
N ILE A 159 -33.57 -23.67 15.25
CA ILE A 159 -33.91 -23.47 16.66
C ILE A 159 -35.27 -22.77 16.79
N ILE A 160 -35.48 -21.67 16.05
CA ILE A 160 -36.76 -20.95 16.03
C ILE A 160 -37.90 -21.88 15.62
N ASN A 161 -37.70 -22.71 14.58
CA ASN A 161 -38.70 -23.67 14.14
C ASN A 161 -39.05 -24.69 15.24
N TRP A 162 -38.07 -25.21 15.98
CA TRP A 162 -38.32 -26.11 17.12
C TRP A 162 -39.12 -25.43 18.23
N TYR A 163 -38.77 -24.22 18.62
CA TYR A 163 -39.53 -23.48 19.62
C TYR A 163 -40.93 -23.09 19.12
N SER A 164 -41.07 -22.74 17.84
CA SER A 164 -42.35 -22.36 17.25
C SER A 164 -43.33 -23.53 17.13
N SER A 165 -42.83 -24.74 16.85
CA SER A 165 -43.63 -25.96 16.81
C SER A 165 -43.97 -26.42 18.23
N MET A 166 -43.03 -26.29 19.17
CA MET A 166 -43.31 -26.55 20.59
C MET A 166 -44.35 -25.59 21.16
N ALA A 167 -44.37 -24.32 20.73
CA ALA A 167 -45.37 -23.34 21.13
C ALA A 167 -46.79 -23.67 20.59
N ASP A 168 -46.89 -24.26 19.40
CA ASP A 168 -48.18 -24.67 18.83
C ASP A 168 -48.82 -25.82 19.65
N ASP A 169 -48.00 -26.75 20.15
CA ASP A 169 -48.47 -27.92 20.91
C ASP A 169 -48.59 -27.66 22.42
N ASN A 170 -47.63 -26.94 23.02
CA ASN A 170 -47.55 -26.68 24.45
C ASN A 170 -46.79 -25.40 24.79
N VAL A 171 -47.52 -24.29 24.86
CA VAL A 171 -47.00 -22.96 25.20
C VAL A 171 -46.26 -22.94 26.54
N GLY A 172 -46.80 -23.60 27.58
CA GLY A 172 -46.19 -23.60 28.92
C GLY A 172 -44.82 -24.28 28.99
N ASN A 173 -44.64 -25.38 28.25
CA ASN A 173 -43.34 -26.03 28.15
C ASN A 173 -42.34 -25.18 27.35
N ALA A 174 -42.81 -24.56 26.25
CA ALA A 174 -41.98 -23.65 25.47
C ALA A 174 -41.49 -22.47 26.32
N ALA A 175 -42.38 -21.85 27.10
CA ALA A 175 -42.04 -20.76 28.02
C ALA A 175 -41.04 -21.18 29.10
N ALA A 176 -41.24 -22.32 29.73
CA ALA A 176 -40.33 -22.82 30.76
C ALA A 176 -38.91 -23.10 30.23
N GLN A 177 -38.79 -23.68 29.03
CA GLN A 177 -37.49 -23.92 28.40
C GLN A 177 -36.86 -22.64 27.87
N PHE A 178 -37.65 -21.74 27.30
CA PHE A 178 -37.17 -20.47 26.75
C PHE A 178 -36.65 -19.55 27.86
N GLY A 179 -37.38 -19.42 28.98
CA GLY A 179 -36.94 -18.61 30.13
C GLY A 179 -35.65 -19.13 30.79
N ALA A 180 -35.34 -20.42 30.65
CA ALA A 180 -34.10 -21.02 31.13
C ALA A 180 -32.87 -20.78 30.22
N LEU A 181 -33.07 -20.24 29.00
CA LEU A 181 -31.98 -19.91 28.09
C LEU A 181 -31.19 -18.68 28.57
N ASP A 182 -29.99 -18.52 28.05
CA ASP A 182 -29.22 -17.29 28.25
C ASP A 182 -29.95 -16.06 27.66
N PRO A 183 -29.96 -14.90 28.34
CA PRO A 183 -30.67 -13.70 27.87
C PRO A 183 -30.29 -13.25 26.45
N GLN A 184 -29.04 -13.47 26.01
CA GLN A 184 -28.62 -13.08 24.65
C GLN A 184 -29.21 -14.02 23.60
N VAL A 185 -29.33 -15.31 23.90
CA VAL A 185 -29.97 -16.30 23.02
C VAL A 185 -31.48 -16.06 22.96
N GLN A 186 -32.11 -15.75 24.09
CA GLN A 186 -33.53 -15.36 24.14
C GLN A 186 -33.79 -14.17 23.21
N LEU A 187 -32.92 -13.16 23.26
CA LEU A 187 -33.03 -11.96 22.44
C LEU A 187 -32.88 -12.25 20.95
N GLN A 188 -31.90 -13.08 20.56
CA GLN A 188 -31.70 -13.48 19.16
C GLN A 188 -32.93 -14.23 18.62
N ILE A 189 -33.41 -15.24 19.35
CA ILE A 189 -34.58 -16.03 18.95
C ILE A 189 -35.83 -15.14 18.89
N ALA A 190 -36.07 -14.30 19.90
CA ALA A 190 -37.23 -13.41 19.95
C ALA A 190 -37.27 -12.40 18.79
N SER A 191 -36.10 -11.92 18.34
CA SER A 191 -36.01 -10.94 17.25
C SER A 191 -36.39 -11.47 15.86
N GLN A 192 -36.33 -12.79 15.66
CA GLN A 192 -36.60 -13.42 14.36
C GLN A 192 -37.84 -14.35 14.39
N MET A 193 -38.43 -14.58 15.57
CA MET A 193 -39.62 -15.41 15.73
C MET A 193 -40.90 -14.67 15.32
N ASP A 194 -41.93 -15.40 14.86
CA ASP A 194 -43.27 -14.83 14.61
C ASP A 194 -43.81 -14.17 15.89
N GLU A 195 -44.17 -12.89 15.76
CA GLU A 195 -44.59 -12.03 16.88
C GLU A 195 -45.75 -12.63 17.67
N ARG A 196 -46.70 -13.30 17.01
CA ARG A 196 -47.88 -13.88 17.68
C ARG A 196 -47.48 -15.08 18.53
N LYS A 197 -46.63 -15.96 17.99
CA LYS A 197 -46.11 -17.10 18.74
C LYS A 197 -45.28 -16.65 19.93
N PHE A 198 -44.42 -15.65 19.72
CA PHE A 198 -43.63 -15.06 20.79
C PHE A 198 -44.51 -14.43 21.90
N ALA A 199 -45.57 -13.71 21.54
CA ALA A 199 -46.50 -13.13 22.50
C ALA A 199 -47.20 -14.20 23.39
N LEU A 200 -47.52 -15.36 22.83
CA LEU A 200 -48.08 -16.49 23.60
C LEU A 200 -47.06 -17.04 24.62
N ILE A 201 -45.80 -17.21 24.20
CA ILE A 201 -44.72 -17.65 25.09
C ILE A 201 -44.49 -16.61 26.19
N LEU A 202 -44.44 -15.33 25.84
CA LEU A 202 -44.21 -14.22 26.77
C LEU A 202 -45.30 -14.13 27.85
N ALA A 203 -46.55 -14.50 27.52
CA ALA A 203 -47.67 -14.51 28.47
C ALA A 203 -47.55 -15.59 29.56
N GLU A 204 -46.80 -16.67 29.31
CA GLU A 204 -46.59 -17.78 30.25
C GLU A 204 -45.28 -17.63 31.07
N ILE A 205 -44.40 -16.71 30.70
CA ILE A 205 -43.15 -16.41 31.41
C ILE A 205 -43.42 -15.47 32.61
N PRO A 206 -42.65 -15.54 33.71
CA PRO A 206 -42.78 -14.61 34.83
C PRO A 206 -42.69 -13.14 34.40
N PRO A 207 -43.51 -12.24 34.98
CA PRO A 207 -43.64 -10.86 34.50
C PRO A 207 -42.34 -10.05 34.59
N ASN A 208 -41.49 -10.34 35.58
CA ASN A 208 -40.19 -9.68 35.71
C ASN A 208 -39.23 -10.05 34.58
N GLU A 209 -39.18 -11.33 34.20
CA GLU A 209 -38.32 -11.81 33.11
C GLU A 209 -38.80 -11.27 31.76
N ALA A 210 -40.12 -11.31 31.51
CA ALA A 210 -40.72 -10.72 30.33
C ALA A 210 -40.43 -9.21 30.19
N ALA A 211 -40.51 -8.46 31.29
CA ALA A 211 -40.15 -7.03 31.32
C ALA A 211 -38.66 -6.82 30.99
N THR A 212 -37.77 -7.66 31.52
CA THR A 212 -36.34 -7.54 31.22
C THR A 212 -36.02 -7.83 29.75
N LEU A 213 -36.60 -8.87 29.16
CA LEU A 213 -36.38 -9.22 27.76
C LEU A 213 -36.90 -8.14 26.81
N THR A 214 -38.09 -7.61 27.08
CA THR A 214 -38.67 -6.52 26.28
C THR A 214 -37.87 -5.22 26.40
N GLN A 215 -37.34 -4.91 27.59
CA GLN A 215 -36.42 -3.78 27.76
C GLN A 215 -35.12 -3.98 26.98
N LEU A 216 -34.53 -5.18 27.02
CA LEU A 216 -33.33 -5.51 26.25
C LEU A 216 -33.57 -5.40 24.74
N MET A 217 -34.72 -5.85 24.25
CA MET A 217 -35.13 -5.68 22.84
C MET A 217 -35.22 -4.20 22.46
N ALA A 218 -35.86 -3.37 23.30
CA ALA A 218 -35.97 -1.94 23.04
C ALA A 218 -34.58 -1.28 22.97
N THR A 219 -33.69 -1.58 23.92
CA THR A 219 -32.32 -1.02 23.92
C THR A 219 -31.49 -1.43 22.70
N ARG A 220 -31.72 -2.61 22.14
CA ARG A 220 -31.00 -3.07 20.94
C ARG A 220 -31.45 -2.36 19.67
N GLY A 221 -32.75 -2.06 19.56
CA GLY A 221 -33.28 -1.26 18.44
C GLY A 221 -32.82 0.20 18.45
N ASP A 222 -32.37 0.68 19.62
CA ASP A 222 -31.82 2.03 19.82
C ASP A 222 -30.29 2.10 19.67
N LEU A 223 -29.61 1.01 19.28
CA LEU A 223 -28.17 1.08 19.01
C LEU A 223 -27.94 1.93 17.74
N PRO A 224 -27.25 3.08 17.84
CA PRO A 224 -26.91 3.87 16.67
C PRO A 224 -26.07 3.04 15.70
N GLU A 225 -26.49 3.03 14.43
CA GLU A 225 -25.83 2.25 13.38
C GLU A 225 -24.47 2.87 13.01
N THR A 226 -24.21 4.10 13.44
CA THR A 226 -23.00 4.85 13.12
C THR A 226 -22.32 5.47 14.35
N LEU A 227 -21.00 5.58 14.27
CA LEU A 227 -20.16 6.16 15.33
C LEU A 227 -20.50 7.64 15.56
N ASP A 228 -20.86 8.35 14.49
CA ASP A 228 -21.24 9.76 14.52
C ASP A 228 -22.51 10.00 15.36
N GLU A 229 -23.47 9.07 15.35
CA GLU A 229 -24.70 9.13 16.15
C GLU A 229 -24.45 8.84 17.64
N LEU A 230 -23.46 8.00 17.97
CA LEU A 230 -22.98 7.82 19.35
C LEU A 230 -22.34 9.10 19.89
N GLU A 231 -21.46 9.71 19.09
CA GLU A 231 -20.76 10.94 19.47
C GLU A 231 -21.75 12.10 19.66
N ALA A 232 -22.78 12.20 18.82
CA ALA A 232 -23.83 13.20 18.96
C ALA A 232 -24.65 13.05 20.26
N ARG A 233 -25.03 11.82 20.65
CA ARG A 233 -25.77 11.60 21.91
C ARG A 233 -24.91 11.82 23.16
N LEU A 234 -23.63 11.42 23.12
CA LEU A 234 -22.70 11.67 24.22
C LEU A 234 -22.43 13.17 24.43
N ALA A 235 -22.51 13.97 23.36
CA ALA A 235 -22.41 15.42 23.44
C ALA A 235 -23.69 16.11 23.95
N GLU A 236 -24.87 15.49 23.82
CA GLU A 236 -26.13 16.00 24.40
C GLU A 236 -26.29 15.68 25.89
N GLU A 237 -25.61 14.65 26.39
CA GLU A 237 -25.70 14.21 27.80
C GLU A 237 -24.64 14.86 28.72
N SER A 238 -23.69 15.64 28.17
CA SER A 238 -22.66 16.41 28.91
C SER A 238 -22.97 17.90 29.03
#